data_AF-A0A8J6UZT3-F1
#
_entry.id   AF-A0A8J6UZT3-F1
#
_cell.length_a   1.000
_cell.length_b   1.000
_cell.length_c   1.000
_cell.angle_alpha   90.00
_cell.angle_beta   90.00
_cell.angle_gamma   90.00
#
_symmetry.space_group_name_H-M   'P 1'
#
loop_
_entity.id
_entity.type
_entity.pdbx_description
1 polymer ?
#
loop_
_entity_poly.entity_id
_entity_poly.type
_entity_poly.pdbx_seq_one_letter_code
_entity_poly.pdbx_strand_id
1 'polypeptide(L)'
;MYEAFIDLDELIVRCRDKLAKKLIQEAVACYRCGAYRSCIVATWNAVVFDFLHKLRELEVSGNKEATTILENFEQISSQEKFKELWQFESDIPEIALKKFELISPVEKSDIERLFKDRSRCAHPSMTSLEEPFEATAELARYHLRSAIMHSLQRPPVQGRSALKRIWQEIKSEYFPKDSESATQFFQKSLLASARPALIKDVVIGLTVNLLTEEHLEDERLRQFSALNAIAKMYHSQVKEILEKHLSNIILDKVTDSNWDKVIIYLGTVQIWDTLSEPCQLKAVAFIDKLKIFDRSRKNNSICQKDVNVLLKAARLGFLKESVNNKLQLPLKEMLLLKDCCRNQLKDSSIDGLIKPLLEEKIPQANFDELLSMYLDEDSLLNEKIKPYLEEKIAEPSLENLIGLLEENLEKDKFLEELIERSLQAKINEASLDKLLEARQLVSWYPLKHKTRFEDLIQTALIKYVQDIVDRFRQSSSYRNAENNAEPLVYVFDYLSDTQWETILEEFWNNNQIYRANNCPITFSLLFKKSVALNGSVQPYWLPFRKKLNKYCDNLKLNFPDDAPSSSEELNSLINSHCLEKQ
;
A
#
# COMPACT_ATOMS: atom_id res chain seq x y z
N MET A 1 -16.55 -19.26 -34.23
CA MET A 1 -16.23 -20.50 -34.96
C MET A 1 -17.35 -20.71 -35.98
N TYR A 2 -17.08 -20.59 -37.29
CA TYR A 2 -18.08 -20.86 -38.33
C TYR A 2 -18.12 -22.38 -38.56
N GLU A 3 -19.08 -23.07 -37.93
CA GLU A 3 -19.32 -24.49 -38.18
C GLU A 3 -19.95 -24.65 -39.57
N ALA A 4 -19.17 -25.22 -40.49
CA ALA A 4 -19.52 -25.30 -41.92
C ALA A 4 -20.64 -26.30 -42.22
N PHE A 5 -20.88 -27.29 -41.35
CA PHE A 5 -21.98 -28.25 -41.50
C PHE A 5 -22.50 -28.66 -40.12
N ILE A 6 -23.62 -28.07 -39.69
CA ILE A 6 -24.36 -28.46 -38.48
C ILE A 6 -25.48 -29.40 -38.91
N ASP A 7 -25.67 -30.49 -38.17
CA ASP A 7 -26.78 -31.42 -38.39
C ASP A 7 -28.14 -30.81 -38.03
N LEU A 8 -29.22 -31.24 -38.70
CA LEU A 8 -30.56 -30.68 -38.44
C LEU A 8 -31.09 -31.04 -37.06
N ASP A 9 -30.78 -32.22 -36.54
CA ASP A 9 -31.17 -32.61 -35.18
C ASP A 9 -30.39 -31.80 -34.14
N GLU A 10 -29.13 -31.48 -34.42
CA GLU A 10 -28.34 -30.58 -33.57
C GLU A 10 -28.94 -29.16 -33.57
N LEU A 11 -29.36 -28.65 -34.73
CA LEU A 11 -30.06 -27.36 -34.83
C LEU A 11 -31.35 -27.33 -34.01
N ILE A 12 -32.15 -28.41 -34.01
CA ILE A 12 -33.37 -28.51 -33.18
C ILE A 12 -33.03 -28.37 -31.68
N VAL A 13 -31.91 -28.95 -31.23
CA VAL A 13 -31.51 -28.89 -29.82
C VAL A 13 -31.16 -27.46 -29.39
N ARG A 14 -30.64 -26.64 -30.30
CA ARG A 14 -30.28 -25.23 -30.03
C ARG A 14 -31.50 -24.32 -29.82
N CYS A 15 -32.70 -24.71 -30.28
CA CYS A 15 -33.92 -23.94 -30.04
C CYS A 15 -34.26 -23.88 -28.55
N ARG A 16 -34.39 -22.66 -28.02
CA ARG A 16 -34.63 -22.43 -26.60
C ARG A 16 -36.10 -22.57 -26.20
N ASP A 17 -37.00 -21.92 -26.96
CA ASP A 17 -38.43 -21.95 -26.66
C ASP A 17 -39.06 -23.30 -27.05
N LYS A 18 -39.91 -23.83 -26.18
CA LYS A 18 -40.51 -25.17 -26.38
C LYS A 18 -41.50 -25.20 -27.54
N LEU A 19 -42.26 -24.12 -27.78
CA LEU A 19 -43.25 -24.07 -28.86
C LEU A 19 -42.57 -23.85 -30.21
N ALA A 20 -41.65 -22.88 -30.29
CA ALA A 20 -40.83 -22.66 -31.47
C ALA A 20 -40.04 -23.91 -31.85
N LYS A 21 -39.50 -24.64 -30.86
CA LYS A 21 -38.81 -25.92 -31.10
C LYS A 21 -39.71 -26.98 -31.74
N LYS A 22 -40.98 -27.09 -31.34
CA LYS A 22 -41.95 -28.02 -31.98
C LYS A 22 -42.18 -27.63 -33.44
N LEU A 23 -42.34 -26.34 -33.74
CA LEU A 23 -42.51 -25.86 -35.11
C LEU A 23 -41.26 -26.08 -35.96
N ILE A 24 -40.06 -25.97 -35.38
CA ILE A 24 -38.81 -26.35 -36.06
C ILE A 24 -38.74 -27.87 -36.30
N GLN A 25 -39.20 -28.70 -35.37
CA GLN A 25 -39.29 -30.15 -35.58
C GLN A 25 -40.23 -30.49 -36.76
N GLU A 26 -41.36 -29.80 -36.87
CA GLU A 26 -42.26 -29.90 -38.02
C GLU A 26 -41.58 -29.44 -39.32
N ALA A 27 -40.89 -28.30 -39.28
CA ALA A 27 -40.14 -27.80 -40.43
C ALA A 27 -39.05 -28.79 -40.90
N VAL A 28 -38.31 -29.40 -39.97
CA VAL A 28 -37.32 -30.44 -40.27
C VAL A 28 -37.96 -31.72 -40.80
N ALA A 29 -39.15 -32.11 -40.32
CA ALA A 29 -39.90 -33.22 -40.89
C ALA A 29 -40.30 -32.93 -42.35
N CYS A 30 -40.82 -31.72 -42.63
CA CYS A 30 -41.10 -31.26 -43.99
C CYS A 30 -39.86 -31.25 -44.87
N TYR A 31 -38.71 -30.83 -44.33
CA TYR A 31 -37.43 -30.87 -45.05
C TYR A 31 -37.06 -32.31 -45.43
N ARG A 32 -37.14 -33.24 -44.49
CA ARG A 32 -36.76 -34.66 -44.68
C ARG A 32 -37.63 -35.38 -45.71
N CYS A 33 -38.91 -35.00 -45.84
CA CYS A 33 -39.79 -35.59 -46.86
C CYS A 33 -39.82 -34.82 -48.19
N GLY A 34 -38.95 -33.84 -48.39
CA GLY A 34 -38.86 -33.06 -49.63
C GLY A 34 -39.93 -31.97 -49.78
N ALA A 35 -40.72 -31.69 -48.74
CA ALA A 35 -41.73 -30.63 -48.73
C ALA A 35 -41.10 -29.27 -48.37
N TYR A 36 -40.19 -28.77 -49.21
CA TYR A 36 -39.37 -27.58 -48.92
C TYR A 36 -40.19 -26.29 -48.75
N ARG A 37 -41.28 -26.12 -49.50
CA ARG A 37 -42.19 -24.97 -49.32
C ARG A 37 -42.80 -24.96 -47.91
N SER A 38 -43.31 -26.11 -47.46
CA SER A 38 -43.88 -26.27 -46.11
C SER A 38 -42.82 -26.09 -45.02
N CYS A 39 -41.60 -26.55 -45.26
CA CYS A 39 -40.46 -26.32 -44.37
C CYS A 39 -40.22 -24.81 -44.15
N ILE A 40 -40.17 -24.02 -45.22
CA ILE A 40 -39.95 -22.55 -45.13
C ILE A 40 -41.11 -21.87 -44.39
N VAL A 41 -42.36 -22.25 -44.69
CA VAL A 41 -43.55 -21.70 -44.01
C VAL A 41 -43.52 -22.02 -42.50
N ALA A 42 -43.25 -23.26 -42.13
CA ALA A 42 -43.15 -23.68 -40.73
C ALA A 42 -41.98 -23.00 -40.00
N THR A 43 -40.85 -22.79 -40.68
CA THR A 43 -39.69 -22.05 -40.13
C THR A 43 -40.06 -20.62 -39.78
N TRP A 44 -40.79 -19.92 -40.64
CA TRP A 44 -41.27 -18.56 -40.35
C TRP A 44 -42.23 -18.53 -39.17
N ASN A 45 -43.19 -19.46 -39.11
CA ASN A 45 -44.10 -19.56 -37.97
C ASN A 45 -43.31 -19.72 -36.66
N ALA A 46 -42.26 -20.55 -36.65
CA ALA A 46 -41.38 -20.71 -35.50
C ALA A 46 -40.70 -19.38 -35.08
N VAL A 47 -40.28 -18.55 -36.04
CA VAL A 47 -39.73 -17.20 -35.76
C VAL A 47 -40.77 -16.29 -35.13
N VAL A 48 -42.01 -16.27 -35.64
CA VAL A 48 -43.09 -15.44 -35.08
C VAL A 48 -43.39 -15.83 -33.63
N PHE A 49 -43.54 -17.14 -33.35
CA PHE A 49 -43.79 -17.64 -32.00
C PHE A 49 -42.62 -17.36 -31.05
N ASP A 50 -41.38 -17.61 -31.49
CA ASP A 50 -40.17 -17.28 -30.71
C ASP A 50 -40.11 -15.78 -30.38
N PHE A 51 -40.41 -14.91 -31.34
CA PHE A 51 -40.43 -13.46 -31.14
C PHE A 51 -41.50 -13.03 -30.12
N LEU A 52 -42.73 -13.56 -30.21
CA LEU A 52 -43.79 -13.27 -29.23
C LEU A 52 -43.42 -13.76 -27.83
N HIS A 53 -42.84 -14.96 -27.72
CA HIS A 53 -42.40 -15.51 -26.43
C HIS A 53 -41.28 -14.68 -25.81
N LYS A 54 -40.36 -14.19 -26.65
CA LYS A 54 -39.31 -13.23 -26.27
C LYS A 54 -39.88 -11.92 -25.76
N LEU A 55 -40.91 -11.37 -26.39
CA LEU A 55 -41.59 -10.18 -25.89
C LEU A 55 -42.24 -10.44 -24.53
N ARG A 56 -42.88 -11.60 -24.31
CA ARG A 56 -43.47 -11.96 -23.00
C ARG A 56 -42.43 -12.06 -21.91
N GLU A 57 -41.28 -12.65 -22.20
CA GLU A 57 -40.16 -12.68 -21.25
C GLU A 57 -39.62 -11.27 -20.92
N LEU A 58 -39.60 -10.36 -21.90
CA LEU A 58 -39.22 -8.96 -21.70
C LEU A 58 -40.26 -8.19 -20.88
N GLU A 59 -41.54 -8.44 -21.10
CA GLU A 59 -42.64 -7.88 -20.32
C GLU A 59 -42.55 -8.31 -18.85
N VAL A 60 -42.35 -9.60 -18.59
CA VAL A 60 -42.13 -10.12 -17.22
C VAL A 60 -40.89 -9.48 -16.58
N SER A 61 -39.89 -9.12 -17.39
CA SER A 61 -38.70 -8.39 -16.95
C SER A 61 -38.92 -6.87 -16.76
N GLY A 62 -40.13 -6.36 -16.98
CA GLY A 62 -40.52 -4.96 -16.79
C GLY A 62 -40.25 -4.04 -17.99
N ASN A 63 -40.05 -4.58 -19.20
CA ASN A 63 -39.87 -3.77 -20.41
C ASN A 63 -41.21 -3.23 -20.93
N LYS A 64 -41.48 -1.94 -20.68
CA LYS A 64 -42.70 -1.25 -21.12
C LYS A 64 -42.93 -1.27 -22.63
N GLU A 65 -41.86 -1.22 -23.43
CA GLU A 65 -42.00 -1.24 -24.89
C GLU A 65 -42.43 -2.63 -25.40
N ALA A 66 -41.97 -3.70 -24.75
CA ALA A 66 -42.46 -5.04 -25.02
C ALA A 66 -43.94 -5.20 -24.64
N THR A 67 -44.35 -4.67 -23.48
CA THR A 67 -45.75 -4.64 -23.05
C THR A 67 -46.65 -3.97 -24.08
N THR A 68 -46.31 -2.76 -24.53
CA THR A 68 -47.12 -2.04 -25.53
C THR A 68 -47.25 -2.79 -26.86
N ILE A 69 -46.18 -3.47 -27.30
CA ILE A 69 -46.23 -4.25 -28.55
C ILE A 69 -47.07 -5.52 -28.39
N LEU A 70 -47.00 -6.19 -27.23
CA LEU A 70 -47.84 -7.35 -26.92
C LEU A 70 -49.32 -6.96 -26.82
N GLU A 71 -49.65 -5.90 -26.09
CA GLU A 71 -51.03 -5.39 -25.97
C GLU A 71 -51.61 -5.06 -27.36
N ASN A 72 -50.83 -4.41 -28.23
CA ASN A 72 -51.23 -4.13 -29.61
C ASN A 72 -51.46 -5.43 -30.40
N PHE A 73 -50.57 -6.42 -30.29
CA PHE A 73 -50.75 -7.72 -30.94
C PHE A 73 -52.01 -8.44 -30.46
N GLU A 74 -52.26 -8.48 -29.15
CA GLU A 74 -53.45 -9.10 -28.56
C GLU A 74 -54.74 -8.38 -28.98
N GLN A 75 -54.72 -7.06 -29.08
CA GLN A 75 -55.83 -6.26 -29.58
C GLN A 75 -56.13 -6.56 -31.06
N ILE A 76 -55.09 -6.57 -31.91
CA ILE A 76 -55.25 -6.86 -33.34
C ILE A 76 -55.73 -8.31 -33.56
N SER A 77 -55.19 -9.26 -32.77
CA SER A 77 -55.55 -10.68 -32.84
C SER A 77 -56.99 -10.94 -32.39
N SER A 78 -57.46 -10.30 -31.32
CA SER A 78 -58.84 -10.46 -30.82
C SER A 78 -59.90 -9.84 -31.73
N GLN A 79 -59.52 -8.85 -32.53
CA GLN A 79 -60.38 -8.19 -33.52
C GLN A 79 -60.31 -8.83 -34.92
N GLU A 80 -59.58 -9.95 -35.09
CA GLU A 80 -59.42 -10.68 -36.37
C GLU A 80 -58.96 -9.82 -37.55
N LYS A 81 -58.14 -8.79 -37.29
CA LYS A 81 -57.69 -7.87 -38.32
C LYS A 81 -56.51 -8.45 -39.11
N PHE A 82 -56.81 -9.36 -40.04
CA PHE A 82 -55.81 -10.12 -40.81
C PHE A 82 -54.74 -9.26 -41.50
N LYS A 83 -55.11 -8.10 -42.06
CA LYS A 83 -54.16 -7.19 -42.70
C LYS A 83 -53.15 -6.60 -41.70
N GLU A 84 -53.62 -6.26 -40.50
CA GLU A 84 -52.78 -5.71 -39.44
C GLU A 84 -51.90 -6.80 -38.80
N LEU A 85 -52.40 -8.03 -38.68
CA LEU A 85 -51.59 -9.19 -38.26
C LEU A 85 -50.46 -9.49 -39.25
N TRP A 86 -50.76 -9.46 -40.55
CA TRP A 86 -49.74 -9.63 -41.58
C TRP A 86 -48.70 -8.50 -41.56
N GLN A 87 -49.14 -7.26 -41.35
CA GLN A 87 -48.23 -6.11 -41.21
C GLN A 87 -47.33 -6.28 -39.98
N PHE A 88 -47.88 -6.72 -38.85
CA PHE A 88 -47.11 -7.03 -37.65
C PHE A 88 -46.04 -8.09 -37.94
N GLU A 89 -46.38 -9.20 -38.61
CA GLU A 89 -45.41 -10.24 -39.00
C GLU A 89 -44.30 -9.67 -39.90
N SER A 90 -44.67 -8.85 -40.90
CA SER A 90 -43.72 -8.22 -41.81
C SER A 90 -42.75 -7.27 -41.08
N ASP A 91 -43.19 -6.64 -39.99
CA ASP A 91 -42.41 -5.67 -39.22
C ASP A 91 -41.51 -6.34 -38.15
N ILE A 92 -41.65 -7.65 -37.90
CA ILE A 92 -40.85 -8.39 -36.91
C ILE A 92 -39.33 -8.15 -37.09
N PRO A 93 -38.73 -8.26 -38.29
CA PRO A 93 -37.28 -8.07 -38.43
C PRO A 93 -36.83 -6.65 -38.06
N GLU A 94 -37.65 -5.65 -38.37
CA GLU A 94 -37.38 -4.25 -38.06
C GLU A 94 -37.52 -3.98 -36.56
N ILE A 95 -38.58 -4.48 -35.94
CA ILE A 95 -38.80 -4.37 -34.50
C ILE A 95 -37.68 -5.09 -33.74
N ALA A 96 -37.35 -6.31 -34.14
CA ALA A 96 -36.31 -7.13 -33.54
C ALA A 96 -34.94 -6.43 -33.59
N LEU A 97 -34.59 -5.72 -34.67
CA LEU A 97 -33.36 -4.95 -34.76
C LEU A 97 -33.44 -3.64 -33.97
N LYS A 98 -34.38 -2.75 -34.33
CA LYS A 98 -34.37 -1.35 -33.88
C LYS A 98 -34.84 -1.14 -32.44
N LYS A 99 -35.83 -1.93 -31.98
CA LYS A 99 -36.42 -1.74 -30.66
C LYS A 99 -35.74 -2.58 -29.58
N PHE A 100 -35.29 -3.78 -29.95
CA PHE A 100 -34.83 -4.76 -28.98
C PHE A 100 -33.43 -5.30 -29.23
N GLU A 101 -32.79 -4.96 -30.36
CA GLU A 101 -31.47 -5.47 -30.75
C GLU A 101 -31.36 -7.00 -30.59
N LEU A 102 -32.41 -7.74 -30.94
CA LEU A 102 -32.48 -9.21 -30.91
C LEU A 102 -31.75 -9.86 -32.08
N ILE A 103 -31.46 -9.10 -33.14
CA ILE A 103 -30.72 -9.53 -34.33
C ILE A 103 -29.79 -8.40 -34.80
N SER A 104 -28.76 -8.72 -35.57
CA SER A 104 -27.83 -7.74 -36.17
C SER A 104 -28.35 -7.22 -37.53
N PRO A 105 -27.74 -6.17 -38.13
CA PRO A 105 -28.15 -5.69 -39.45
C PRO A 105 -28.04 -6.74 -40.56
N VAL A 106 -27.02 -7.60 -40.52
CA VAL A 106 -26.85 -8.70 -41.49
C VAL A 106 -27.93 -9.75 -41.27
N GLU A 107 -28.16 -10.13 -40.02
CA GLU A 107 -29.15 -11.13 -39.64
C GLU A 107 -30.57 -10.68 -39.95
N LYS A 108 -30.86 -9.38 -39.83
CA LYS A 108 -32.12 -8.77 -40.26
C LYS A 108 -32.39 -9.08 -41.72
N SER A 109 -31.39 -8.93 -42.60
CA SER A 109 -31.55 -9.22 -44.03
C SER A 109 -31.94 -10.68 -44.29
N ASP A 110 -31.37 -11.61 -43.52
CA ASP A 110 -31.70 -13.04 -43.63
C ASP A 110 -33.13 -13.35 -43.18
N ILE A 111 -33.57 -12.76 -42.07
CA ILE A 111 -34.94 -12.96 -41.57
C ILE A 111 -35.97 -12.27 -42.48
N GLU A 112 -35.66 -11.10 -43.04
CA GLU A 112 -36.50 -10.46 -44.07
C GLU A 112 -36.60 -11.31 -45.33
N ARG A 113 -35.51 -11.96 -45.75
CA ARG A 113 -35.51 -12.89 -46.88
C ARG A 113 -36.40 -14.10 -46.60
N LEU A 114 -36.33 -14.67 -45.39
CA LEU A 114 -37.20 -15.75 -44.96
C LEU A 114 -38.69 -15.37 -45.08
N PHE A 115 -39.08 -14.18 -44.62
CA PHE A 115 -40.47 -13.71 -44.74
C PHE A 115 -40.92 -13.59 -46.21
N LYS A 116 -40.07 -13.05 -47.08
CA LYS A 116 -40.35 -12.92 -48.53
C LYS A 116 -40.52 -14.28 -49.19
N ASP A 117 -39.60 -15.21 -48.95
CA ASP A 117 -39.67 -16.56 -49.52
C ASP A 117 -40.82 -17.38 -48.94
N ARG A 118 -41.16 -17.20 -47.66
CA ARG A 118 -42.38 -17.76 -47.05
C ARG A 118 -43.63 -17.28 -47.77
N SER A 119 -43.72 -15.98 -48.09
CA SER A 119 -44.87 -15.41 -48.78
C SER A 119 -45.04 -16.02 -50.18
N ARG A 120 -43.94 -16.24 -50.91
CA ARG A 120 -43.93 -16.97 -52.20
C ARG A 120 -44.34 -18.44 -52.05
N CYS A 121 -43.89 -19.11 -50.99
CA CYS A 121 -44.23 -20.50 -50.73
C CYS A 121 -45.72 -20.70 -50.39
N ALA A 122 -46.30 -19.78 -49.62
CA ALA A 122 -47.70 -19.81 -49.21
C ALA A 122 -48.67 -19.43 -50.34
N HIS A 123 -48.25 -18.53 -51.24
CA HIS A 123 -49.06 -18.05 -52.36
C HIS A 123 -48.31 -18.17 -53.70
N PRO A 124 -48.06 -19.38 -54.22
CA PRO A 124 -47.31 -19.58 -55.47
C PRO A 124 -47.98 -18.90 -56.67
N SER A 125 -49.31 -18.88 -56.68
CA SER A 125 -50.13 -18.29 -57.75
C SER A 125 -49.99 -16.76 -57.86
N MET A 126 -49.42 -16.09 -56.87
CA MET A 126 -49.21 -14.63 -56.91
C MET A 126 -47.91 -14.23 -57.62
N THR A 127 -47.03 -15.18 -57.98
CA THR A 127 -45.72 -14.88 -58.58
C THR A 127 -45.72 -15.06 -60.11
N SER A 128 -46.30 -16.15 -60.60
CA SER A 128 -46.53 -16.42 -62.03
C SER A 128 -47.58 -17.53 -62.16
N LEU A 129 -48.42 -17.45 -63.20
CA LEU A 129 -49.42 -18.49 -63.53
C LEU A 129 -48.76 -19.74 -64.15
N GLU A 130 -47.60 -19.57 -64.78
CA GLU A 130 -46.92 -20.61 -65.57
C GLU A 130 -45.74 -21.24 -64.82
N GLU A 131 -45.10 -20.48 -63.92
CA GLU A 131 -43.92 -20.90 -63.16
C GLU A 131 -44.12 -20.67 -61.66
N PRO A 132 -44.73 -21.62 -60.93
CA PRO A 132 -44.86 -21.51 -59.48
C PRO A 132 -43.48 -21.52 -58.82
N PHE A 133 -43.34 -20.77 -57.72
CA PHE A 133 -42.09 -20.74 -56.97
C PHE A 133 -41.70 -22.14 -56.44
N GLU A 134 -40.57 -22.66 -56.88
CA GLU A 134 -39.98 -23.92 -56.41
C GLU A 134 -38.89 -23.65 -55.37
N ALA A 135 -39.16 -24.07 -54.13
CA ALA A 135 -38.16 -24.01 -53.06
C ALA A 135 -37.22 -25.22 -53.18
N THR A 136 -35.91 -24.98 -53.19
CA THR A 136 -34.90 -26.05 -53.19
C THR A 136 -34.55 -26.51 -51.79
N ALA A 137 -33.88 -27.67 -51.68
CA ALA A 137 -33.37 -28.19 -50.42
C ALA A 137 -32.37 -27.23 -49.76
N GLU A 138 -31.48 -26.61 -50.54
CA GLU A 138 -30.47 -25.68 -50.04
C GLU A 138 -31.12 -24.43 -49.46
N LEU A 139 -32.15 -23.90 -50.12
CA LEU A 139 -32.88 -22.73 -49.66
C LEU A 139 -33.63 -23.01 -48.35
N ALA A 140 -34.33 -24.15 -48.27
CA ALA A 140 -35.01 -24.55 -47.04
C ALA A 140 -34.03 -24.75 -45.88
N ARG A 141 -32.88 -25.40 -46.13
CA ARG A 141 -31.83 -25.59 -45.11
C ARG A 141 -31.20 -24.27 -44.67
N TYR A 142 -30.95 -23.36 -45.60
CA TYR A 142 -30.46 -22.02 -45.32
C TYR A 142 -31.38 -21.30 -44.33
N HIS A 143 -32.67 -21.27 -44.65
CA HIS A 143 -33.70 -20.62 -43.84
C HIS A 143 -33.82 -21.22 -42.44
N LEU A 144 -33.85 -22.55 -42.34
CA LEU A 144 -33.82 -23.27 -41.06
C LEU A 144 -32.62 -22.84 -40.21
N ARG A 145 -31.42 -22.94 -40.79
CA ARG A 145 -30.18 -22.64 -40.08
C ARG A 145 -30.14 -21.17 -39.66
N SER A 146 -30.45 -20.24 -40.56
CA SER A 146 -30.39 -18.80 -40.28
C SER A 146 -31.41 -18.39 -39.23
N ALA A 147 -32.66 -18.88 -39.30
CA ALA A 147 -33.68 -18.61 -38.28
C ALA A 147 -33.23 -19.07 -36.89
N ILE A 148 -32.72 -20.30 -36.78
CA ILE A 148 -32.27 -20.86 -35.51
C ILE A 148 -31.06 -20.11 -34.99
N MET A 149 -30.07 -19.87 -35.83
CA MET A 149 -28.80 -19.27 -35.41
C MET A 149 -28.94 -17.79 -35.04
N HIS A 150 -29.79 -17.05 -35.75
CA HIS A 150 -29.96 -15.62 -35.57
C HIS A 150 -31.00 -15.28 -34.52
N SER A 151 -32.08 -16.07 -34.43
CA SER A 151 -33.19 -15.82 -33.50
C SER A 151 -33.35 -16.94 -32.48
N LEU A 152 -33.82 -18.14 -32.85
CA LEU A 152 -34.42 -19.09 -31.90
C LEU A 152 -33.47 -19.64 -30.82
N GLN A 153 -32.16 -19.67 -31.07
CA GLN A 153 -31.19 -20.10 -30.07
C GLN A 153 -30.84 -19.02 -29.04
N ARG A 154 -31.19 -17.75 -29.33
CA ARG A 154 -30.75 -16.59 -28.53
C ARG A 154 -31.83 -16.15 -27.55
N PRO A 155 -31.48 -15.78 -26.31
CA PRO A 155 -32.43 -15.21 -25.35
C PRO A 155 -32.85 -13.77 -25.73
N PRO A 156 -34.00 -13.27 -25.21
CA PRO A 156 -34.50 -11.92 -25.48
C PRO A 156 -33.73 -10.81 -24.75
N VAL A 157 -32.71 -11.17 -23.99
CA VAL A 157 -32.05 -10.28 -23.04
C VAL A 157 -30.91 -9.55 -23.77
N GLN A 158 -31.22 -8.44 -24.43
CA GLN A 158 -30.22 -7.57 -25.06
C GLN A 158 -30.51 -6.10 -24.72
N GLY A 159 -29.47 -5.38 -24.31
CA GLY A 159 -29.50 -3.96 -23.96
C GLY A 159 -29.76 -3.68 -22.47
N ARG A 160 -30.90 -3.08 -22.13
CA ARG A 160 -31.10 -2.39 -20.84
C ARG A 160 -31.37 -3.30 -19.63
N SER A 161 -32.19 -4.35 -19.78
CA SER A 161 -32.49 -5.27 -18.68
C SER A 161 -31.26 -6.12 -18.32
N ALA A 162 -30.54 -6.59 -19.35
CA ALA A 162 -29.27 -7.28 -19.21
C ALA A 162 -28.26 -6.43 -18.43
N LEU A 163 -28.10 -5.17 -18.85
CA LEU A 163 -27.23 -4.21 -18.21
C LEU A 163 -27.62 -3.99 -16.74
N LYS A 164 -28.91 -3.77 -16.44
CA LYS A 164 -29.38 -3.58 -15.06
C LYS A 164 -29.07 -4.79 -14.19
N ARG A 165 -29.26 -6.01 -14.70
CA ARG A 165 -28.94 -7.24 -13.97
C ARG A 165 -27.44 -7.40 -13.73
N ILE A 166 -26.60 -7.15 -14.74
CA ILE A 166 -25.14 -7.15 -14.59
C ILE A 166 -24.70 -6.14 -13.52
N TRP A 167 -25.28 -4.93 -13.52
CA TRP A 167 -25.01 -3.93 -12.50
C TRP A 167 -25.43 -4.37 -11.09
N GLN A 168 -26.57 -5.05 -10.95
CA GLN A 168 -27.00 -5.62 -9.68
C GLN A 168 -26.05 -6.73 -9.19
N GLU A 169 -25.57 -7.57 -10.11
CA GLU A 169 -24.58 -8.62 -9.81
C GLU A 169 -23.26 -8.00 -9.33
N ILE A 170 -22.73 -6.98 -10.02
CA ILE A 170 -21.47 -6.29 -9.62
C ILE A 170 -21.61 -5.56 -8.27
N LYS A 171 -22.79 -4.98 -7.99
CA LYS A 171 -23.06 -4.29 -6.73
C LYS A 171 -23.20 -5.23 -5.54
N SER A 172 -23.44 -6.52 -5.77
CA SER A 172 -23.57 -7.51 -4.69
C SER A 172 -22.31 -7.57 -3.84
N GLU A 173 -22.46 -7.63 -2.52
CA GLU A 173 -21.35 -7.79 -1.58
C GLU A 173 -20.55 -9.07 -1.83
N TYR A 174 -21.18 -10.08 -2.41
CA TYR A 174 -20.59 -11.38 -2.72
C TYR A 174 -19.87 -11.44 -4.07
N PHE A 175 -19.88 -10.36 -4.86
CA PHE A 175 -19.19 -10.37 -6.12
C PHE A 175 -17.65 -10.33 -5.91
N PRO A 176 -16.87 -11.11 -6.69
CA PRO A 176 -15.44 -11.27 -6.42
C PRO A 176 -14.62 -9.98 -6.57
N LYS A 177 -13.65 -9.79 -5.68
CA LYS A 177 -12.73 -8.63 -5.68
C LYS A 177 -11.46 -8.88 -6.49
N ASP A 178 -11.21 -10.12 -6.90
CA ASP A 178 -10.11 -10.51 -7.77
C ASP A 178 -10.59 -10.77 -9.21
N SER A 179 -9.76 -10.33 -10.17
CA SER A 179 -10.09 -10.38 -11.59
C SER A 179 -10.28 -11.81 -12.13
N GLU A 180 -9.65 -12.81 -11.52
CA GLU A 180 -9.73 -14.20 -12.00
C GLU A 180 -11.07 -14.83 -11.65
N SER A 181 -11.50 -14.72 -10.40
CA SER A 181 -12.82 -15.20 -9.96
C SER A 181 -13.95 -14.44 -10.63
N ALA A 182 -13.80 -13.13 -10.84
CA ALA A 182 -14.77 -12.33 -11.60
C ALA A 182 -14.90 -12.79 -13.06
N THR A 183 -13.78 -13.22 -13.68
CA THR A 183 -13.80 -13.81 -15.03
C THR A 183 -14.57 -15.12 -15.05
N GLN A 184 -14.33 -16.02 -14.08
CA GLN A 184 -15.06 -17.28 -13.96
C GLN A 184 -16.56 -17.06 -13.72
N PHE A 185 -16.92 -16.03 -12.95
CA PHE A 185 -18.30 -15.64 -12.72
C PHE A 185 -18.97 -15.19 -14.03
N PHE A 186 -18.35 -14.28 -14.79
CA PHE A 186 -18.92 -13.77 -16.03
C PHE A 186 -18.96 -14.78 -17.17
N GLN A 187 -18.08 -15.78 -17.20
CA GLN A 187 -18.15 -16.90 -18.14
C GLN A 187 -19.42 -17.75 -17.97
N LYS A 188 -20.06 -17.72 -16.81
CA LYS A 188 -21.32 -18.41 -16.52
C LYS A 188 -22.54 -17.46 -16.52
N SER A 189 -22.34 -16.17 -16.78
CA SER A 189 -23.39 -15.15 -16.73
C SER A 189 -23.83 -14.70 -18.13
N LEU A 190 -24.76 -13.74 -18.18
CA LEU A 190 -25.22 -13.09 -19.41
C LEU A 190 -24.07 -12.44 -20.22
N LEU A 191 -22.94 -12.15 -19.56
CA LEU A 191 -21.77 -11.57 -20.21
C LEU A 191 -20.96 -12.56 -21.06
N ALA A 192 -21.15 -13.89 -20.94
CA ALA A 192 -20.35 -14.87 -21.68
C ALA A 192 -20.56 -14.83 -23.21
N SER A 193 -21.74 -14.37 -23.65
CA SER A 193 -22.12 -14.25 -25.07
C SER A 193 -22.77 -12.90 -25.35
N ALA A 194 -22.33 -11.87 -24.63
CA ALA A 194 -22.84 -10.53 -24.79
C ALA A 194 -22.52 -9.95 -26.18
N ARG A 195 -23.42 -9.11 -26.70
CA ARG A 195 -23.15 -8.34 -27.91
C ARG A 195 -22.17 -7.20 -27.64
N PRO A 196 -21.46 -6.73 -28.67
CA PRO A 196 -20.58 -5.57 -28.56
C PRO A 196 -21.26 -4.34 -27.95
N ALA A 197 -22.55 -4.11 -28.24
CA ALA A 197 -23.32 -3.01 -27.66
C ALA A 197 -23.46 -3.11 -26.13
N LEU A 198 -23.80 -4.29 -25.60
CA LEU A 198 -23.91 -4.50 -24.16
C LEU A 198 -22.55 -4.40 -23.46
N ILE A 199 -21.50 -4.95 -24.07
CA ILE A 199 -20.12 -4.84 -23.56
C ILE A 199 -19.72 -3.37 -23.47
N LYS A 200 -19.97 -2.61 -24.54
CA LYS A 200 -19.73 -1.16 -24.59
C LYS A 200 -20.47 -0.43 -23.47
N ASP A 201 -21.76 -0.67 -23.29
CA ASP A 201 -22.55 0.04 -22.28
C ASP A 201 -22.10 -0.28 -20.85
N VAL A 202 -21.73 -1.54 -20.59
CA VAL A 202 -21.19 -1.96 -19.28
C VAL A 202 -19.83 -1.32 -19.03
N VAL A 203 -18.92 -1.35 -20.00
CA VAL A 203 -17.58 -0.75 -19.89
C VAL A 203 -17.66 0.76 -19.69
N ILE A 204 -18.43 1.47 -20.53
CA ILE A 204 -18.62 2.92 -20.40
C ILE A 204 -19.28 3.25 -19.05
N GLY A 205 -20.30 2.48 -18.66
CA GLY A 205 -20.95 2.68 -17.37
C GLY A 205 -20.00 2.50 -16.19
N LEU A 206 -19.21 1.42 -16.17
CA LEU A 206 -18.20 1.17 -15.13
C LEU A 206 -17.12 2.26 -15.12
N THR A 207 -16.66 2.68 -16.30
CA THR A 207 -15.66 3.74 -16.45
C THR A 207 -16.17 5.05 -15.86
N VAL A 208 -17.38 5.50 -16.25
CA VAL A 208 -17.98 6.72 -15.70
C VAL A 208 -18.12 6.60 -14.18
N ASN A 209 -18.69 5.50 -13.70
CA ASN A 209 -18.97 5.30 -12.28
C ASN A 209 -17.68 5.31 -11.43
N LEU A 210 -16.62 4.64 -11.88
CA LEU A 210 -15.31 4.60 -11.22
C LEU A 210 -14.60 5.97 -11.20
N LEU A 211 -14.93 6.86 -12.14
CA LEU A 211 -14.30 8.18 -12.29
C LEU A 211 -15.09 9.32 -11.61
N THR A 212 -16.42 9.21 -11.50
CA THR A 212 -17.26 10.32 -11.04
C THR A 212 -17.84 10.11 -9.65
N GLU A 213 -18.26 8.88 -9.32
CA GLU A 213 -19.01 8.60 -8.09
C GLU A 213 -18.08 8.37 -6.89
N GLU A 214 -18.57 8.65 -5.69
CA GLU A 214 -17.93 8.26 -4.43
C GLU A 214 -18.51 6.94 -3.95
N HIS A 215 -17.66 5.93 -3.82
CA HIS A 215 -18.03 4.60 -3.35
C HIS A 215 -17.11 4.15 -2.23
N LEU A 216 -17.62 3.27 -1.37
CA LEU A 216 -16.78 2.53 -0.43
C LEU A 216 -15.68 1.80 -1.21
N GLU A 217 -14.49 1.71 -0.61
CA GLU A 217 -13.31 1.10 -1.22
C GLU A 217 -13.60 -0.33 -1.71
N ASP A 218 -14.42 -1.04 -0.94
CA ASP A 218 -14.88 -2.39 -1.25
C ASP A 218 -15.70 -2.50 -2.55
N GLU A 219 -16.62 -1.57 -2.77
CA GLU A 219 -17.42 -1.51 -4.01
C GLU A 219 -16.55 -1.12 -5.21
N ARG A 220 -15.59 -0.20 -5.02
CA ARG A 220 -14.63 0.15 -6.08
C ARG A 220 -13.78 -1.04 -6.49
N LEU A 221 -13.31 -1.86 -5.54
CA LEU A 221 -12.55 -3.07 -5.84
C LEU A 221 -13.36 -4.07 -6.67
N ARG A 222 -14.64 -4.28 -6.34
CA ARG A 222 -15.55 -5.11 -7.15
C ARG A 222 -15.74 -4.56 -8.56
N GLN A 223 -15.92 -3.25 -8.71
CA GLN A 223 -16.07 -2.61 -10.02
C GLN A 223 -14.80 -2.71 -10.87
N PHE A 224 -13.61 -2.51 -10.29
CA PHE A 224 -12.33 -2.71 -10.98
C PHE A 224 -12.12 -4.18 -11.37
N SER A 225 -12.44 -5.11 -10.46
CA SER A 225 -12.42 -6.55 -10.71
C SER A 225 -13.30 -6.93 -11.90
N ALA A 226 -14.53 -6.39 -11.93
CA ALA A 226 -15.47 -6.59 -13.04
C ALA A 226 -14.93 -6.03 -14.36
N LEU A 227 -14.41 -4.79 -14.36
CA LEU A 227 -13.86 -4.16 -15.56
C LEU A 227 -12.66 -4.94 -16.11
N ASN A 228 -11.74 -5.37 -15.24
CA ASN A 228 -10.57 -6.15 -15.62
C ASN A 228 -10.96 -7.55 -16.14
N ALA A 229 -11.97 -8.18 -15.54
CA ALA A 229 -12.52 -9.44 -16.04
C ALA A 229 -13.11 -9.30 -17.45
N ILE A 230 -13.89 -8.23 -17.69
CA ILE A 230 -14.45 -7.93 -19.02
C ILE A 230 -13.33 -7.63 -20.03
N ALA A 231 -12.30 -6.87 -19.62
CA ALA A 231 -11.12 -6.60 -20.45
C ALA A 231 -10.33 -7.87 -20.79
N LYS A 232 -10.30 -8.87 -19.89
CA LYS A 232 -9.69 -10.19 -20.15
C LYS A 232 -10.51 -11.03 -21.12
N MET A 233 -11.84 -11.02 -20.98
CA MET A 233 -12.77 -11.76 -21.86
C MET A 233 -12.89 -11.16 -23.26
N TYR A 234 -12.88 -9.83 -23.38
CA TYR A 234 -13.17 -9.08 -24.60
C TYR A 234 -12.08 -8.07 -24.95
N HIS A 235 -10.81 -8.48 -24.87
CA HIS A 235 -9.63 -7.60 -24.96
C HIS A 235 -9.66 -6.58 -26.11
N SER A 236 -9.87 -7.02 -27.36
CA SER A 236 -9.87 -6.11 -28.51
C SER A 236 -11.02 -5.10 -28.47
N GLN A 237 -12.22 -5.53 -28.06
CA GLN A 237 -13.41 -4.69 -28.03
C GLN A 237 -13.30 -3.64 -26.92
N VAL A 238 -12.88 -4.05 -25.71
CA VAL A 238 -12.70 -3.13 -24.57
C VAL A 238 -11.63 -2.09 -24.86
N LYS A 239 -10.52 -2.51 -25.50
CA LYS A 239 -9.47 -1.59 -25.94
C LYS A 239 -10.05 -0.54 -26.89
N GLU A 240 -10.71 -0.94 -27.98
CA GLU A 240 -11.32 -0.01 -28.94
C GLU A 240 -12.34 0.94 -28.29
N ILE A 241 -13.17 0.43 -27.37
CA ILE A 241 -14.16 1.24 -26.63
C ILE A 241 -13.47 2.34 -25.82
N LEU A 242 -12.44 1.98 -25.05
CA LEU A 242 -11.73 2.92 -24.18
C LEU A 242 -10.90 3.91 -25.00
N GLU A 243 -10.21 3.46 -26.06
CA GLU A 243 -9.46 4.35 -26.95
C GLU A 243 -10.37 5.44 -27.56
N LYS A 244 -11.61 5.09 -27.92
CA LYS A 244 -12.57 6.00 -28.52
C LYS A 244 -13.27 6.93 -27.53
N HIS A 245 -13.54 6.47 -26.31
CA HIS A 245 -14.45 7.16 -25.39
C HIS A 245 -13.80 7.69 -24.11
N LEU A 246 -12.67 7.15 -23.66
CA LEU A 246 -12.09 7.47 -22.34
C LEU A 246 -11.73 8.95 -22.21
N SER A 247 -11.03 9.52 -23.20
CA SER A 247 -10.62 10.93 -23.17
C SER A 247 -11.82 11.88 -23.06
N ASN A 248 -12.90 11.62 -23.81
CA ASN A 248 -14.12 12.44 -23.73
C ASN A 248 -14.83 12.27 -22.40
N ILE A 249 -14.89 11.05 -21.85
CA ILE A 249 -15.46 10.82 -20.51
C ILE A 249 -14.72 11.63 -19.45
N ILE A 250 -13.39 11.63 -19.48
CA ILE A 250 -12.57 12.38 -18.53
C ILE A 250 -12.81 13.89 -18.66
N LEU A 251 -12.79 14.43 -19.88
CA LEU A 251 -12.94 15.87 -20.11
C LEU A 251 -14.35 16.38 -19.83
N ASP A 252 -15.38 15.61 -20.20
CA ASP A 252 -16.77 16.08 -20.14
C ASP A 252 -17.44 15.82 -18.78
N LYS A 253 -17.03 14.77 -18.07
CA LYS A 253 -17.76 14.28 -16.88
C LYS A 253 -16.99 14.38 -15.57
N VAL A 254 -15.66 14.46 -15.59
CA VAL A 254 -14.85 14.41 -14.37
C VAL A 254 -14.54 15.83 -13.87
N THR A 255 -14.93 16.09 -12.62
CA THR A 255 -14.62 17.34 -11.90
C THR A 255 -13.20 17.33 -11.35
N ASP A 256 -12.65 18.52 -11.07
CA ASP A 256 -11.28 18.68 -10.53
C ASP A 256 -11.06 17.93 -9.21
N SER A 257 -12.11 17.76 -8.40
CA SER A 257 -12.07 17.02 -7.13
C SER A 257 -11.83 15.51 -7.28
N ASN A 258 -12.07 14.95 -8.47
CA ASN A 258 -12.05 13.51 -8.74
C ASN A 258 -10.81 13.06 -9.54
N TRP A 259 -9.80 13.92 -9.71
CA TRP A 259 -8.62 13.58 -10.52
C TRP A 259 -7.73 12.50 -9.90
N ASP A 260 -7.78 12.32 -8.59
CA ASP A 260 -7.22 11.15 -7.91
C ASP A 260 -7.78 9.84 -8.49
N LYS A 261 -9.09 9.78 -8.75
CA LYS A 261 -9.76 8.60 -9.33
C LYS A 261 -9.30 8.34 -10.76
N VAL A 262 -9.06 9.39 -11.55
CA VAL A 262 -8.54 9.27 -12.92
C VAL A 262 -7.16 8.60 -12.92
N ILE A 263 -6.25 9.08 -12.08
CA ILE A 263 -4.90 8.51 -11.98
C ILE A 263 -4.95 7.05 -11.51
N ILE A 264 -5.76 6.76 -10.49
CA ILE A 264 -5.94 5.40 -9.99
C ILE A 264 -6.51 4.49 -11.08
N TYR A 265 -7.50 4.96 -11.84
CA TYR A 265 -8.13 4.22 -12.93
C TYR A 265 -7.12 3.89 -14.02
N LEU A 266 -6.39 4.90 -14.52
CA LEU A 266 -5.38 4.72 -15.56
C LEU A 266 -4.27 3.74 -15.14
N GLY A 267 -3.76 3.88 -13.90
CA GLY A 267 -2.72 3.01 -13.37
C GLY A 267 -3.18 1.57 -13.06
N THR A 268 -4.49 1.35 -12.99
CA THR A 268 -5.08 0.01 -12.74
C THR A 268 -5.45 -0.69 -14.04
N VAL A 269 -6.02 0.03 -15.00
CA VAL A 269 -6.48 -0.53 -16.28
C VAL A 269 -5.33 -0.60 -17.31
N GLN A 270 -4.25 0.17 -17.12
CA GLN A 270 -3.05 0.19 -17.99
C GLN A 270 -3.35 0.53 -19.47
N ILE A 271 -4.41 1.29 -19.73
CA ILE A 271 -4.78 1.76 -21.07
C ILE A 271 -4.66 3.29 -21.07
N TRP A 272 -3.55 3.80 -21.60
CA TRP A 272 -3.24 5.23 -21.65
C TRP A 272 -2.55 5.69 -22.94
N ASP A 273 -2.09 4.77 -23.79
CA ASP A 273 -1.35 5.09 -25.02
C ASP A 273 -2.14 5.99 -25.99
N THR A 274 -3.46 5.96 -25.92
CA THR A 274 -4.37 6.73 -26.79
C THR A 274 -5.05 7.89 -26.05
N LEU A 275 -4.59 8.23 -24.85
CA LEU A 275 -5.15 9.35 -24.09
C LEU A 275 -4.85 10.66 -24.82
N SER A 276 -5.84 11.55 -24.94
CA SER A 276 -5.64 12.83 -25.64
C SER A 276 -4.64 13.73 -24.91
N GLU A 277 -3.92 14.58 -25.64
CA GLU A 277 -2.95 15.53 -25.08
C GLU A 277 -3.54 16.42 -23.98
N PRO A 278 -4.77 16.98 -24.09
CA PRO A 278 -5.39 17.75 -23.00
C PRO A 278 -5.55 16.95 -21.70
N CYS A 279 -5.91 15.67 -21.79
CA CYS A 279 -6.02 14.79 -20.63
C CYS A 279 -4.65 14.53 -19.98
N GLN A 280 -3.61 14.31 -20.81
CA GLN A 280 -2.25 14.10 -20.32
C GLN A 280 -1.72 15.34 -19.59
N LEU A 281 -1.90 16.53 -20.18
CA LEU A 281 -1.49 17.80 -19.56
C LEU A 281 -2.20 18.04 -18.23
N LYS A 282 -3.50 17.74 -18.13
CA LYS A 282 -4.26 17.90 -16.89
C LYS A 282 -3.84 16.89 -15.82
N ALA A 283 -3.52 15.65 -16.22
CA ALA A 283 -2.95 14.64 -15.31
C ALA A 283 -1.57 15.07 -14.77
N VAL A 284 -0.68 15.57 -15.64
CA VAL A 284 0.62 16.16 -15.25
C VAL A 284 0.42 17.28 -14.23
N ALA A 285 -0.43 18.28 -14.54
CA ALA A 285 -0.70 19.40 -13.66
C ALA A 285 -1.30 18.98 -12.30
N PHE A 286 -2.08 17.90 -12.28
CA PHE A 286 -2.61 17.33 -11.04
C PHE A 286 -1.51 16.69 -10.19
N ILE A 287 -0.63 15.87 -10.77
CA ILE A 287 0.49 15.24 -10.05
C ILE A 287 1.45 16.31 -9.51
N ASP A 288 1.73 17.36 -10.29
CA ASP A 288 2.60 18.45 -9.84
C ASP A 288 2.02 19.17 -8.60
N LYS A 289 0.69 19.30 -8.52
CA LYS A 289 -0.02 19.92 -7.38
C LYS A 289 -0.28 18.98 -6.20
N LEU A 290 -0.11 17.67 -6.36
CA LEU A 290 -0.40 16.65 -5.34
C LEU A 290 0.39 16.93 -4.05
N LYS A 291 -0.20 16.76 -2.87
CA LYS A 291 0.48 17.04 -1.59
C LYS A 291 0.65 15.76 -0.78
N ILE A 292 1.82 15.12 -0.93
CA ILE A 292 2.13 13.85 -0.26
C ILE A 292 2.28 14.04 1.27
N PHE A 293 2.89 15.16 1.67
CA PHE A 293 3.16 15.51 3.07
C PHE A 293 2.29 16.68 3.53
N ASP A 294 1.63 16.51 4.67
CA ASP A 294 0.98 17.61 5.37
C ASP A 294 1.98 18.36 6.25
N ARG A 295 2.50 19.48 5.73
CA ARG A 295 3.45 20.35 6.41
C ARG A 295 2.83 21.22 7.51
N SER A 296 1.50 21.17 7.70
CA SER A 296 0.82 21.93 8.76
C SER A 296 0.92 21.24 10.14
N ARG A 297 1.23 19.94 10.17
CA ARG A 297 1.35 19.15 11.40
C ARG A 297 2.80 19.01 11.81
N LYS A 298 3.07 19.09 13.12
CA LYS A 298 4.42 19.02 13.73
C LYS A 298 5.28 17.80 13.31
N ASN A 299 4.67 16.73 12.81
CA ASN A 299 5.35 15.47 12.46
C ASN A 299 5.34 15.11 10.97
N ASN A 300 5.03 16.03 10.04
CA ASN A 300 4.98 15.74 8.59
C ASN A 300 4.18 14.45 8.26
N SER A 301 2.90 14.39 8.59
CA SER A 301 2.11 13.18 8.35
C SER A 301 1.89 12.94 6.85
N ILE A 302 2.10 11.70 6.41
CA ILE A 302 1.85 11.26 5.04
C ILE A 302 0.35 11.05 4.79
N CYS A 303 -0.14 11.51 3.65
CA CYS A 303 -1.47 11.17 3.15
C CYS A 303 -1.42 9.87 2.34
N GLN A 304 -1.91 8.76 2.92
CA GLN A 304 -1.90 7.44 2.28
C GLN A 304 -2.65 7.43 0.93
N LYS A 305 -3.73 8.20 0.81
CA LYS A 305 -4.50 8.34 -0.43
C LYS A 305 -3.64 8.94 -1.55
N ASP A 306 -2.90 10.00 -1.26
CA ASP A 306 -2.05 10.69 -2.24
C ASP A 306 -0.81 9.87 -2.60
N VAL A 307 -0.26 9.10 -1.65
CA VAL A 307 0.81 8.12 -1.94
C VAL A 307 0.31 7.06 -2.91
N ASN A 308 -0.88 6.51 -2.70
CA ASN A 308 -1.46 5.53 -3.62
C ASN A 308 -1.66 6.12 -5.03
N VAL A 309 -2.13 7.36 -5.13
CA VAL A 309 -2.21 8.10 -6.41
C VAL A 309 -0.85 8.18 -7.08
N LEU A 310 0.21 8.55 -6.36
CA LEU A 310 1.57 8.64 -6.88
C LEU A 310 2.09 7.27 -7.37
N LEU A 311 1.83 6.20 -6.62
CA LEU A 311 2.19 4.83 -7.01
C LEU A 311 1.51 4.39 -8.31
N LYS A 312 0.23 4.76 -8.49
CA LYS A 312 -0.49 4.49 -9.74
C LYS A 312 0.04 5.35 -10.88
N ALA A 313 0.38 6.61 -10.62
CA ALA A 313 0.99 7.51 -11.60
C ALA A 313 2.36 7.01 -12.08
N ALA A 314 3.17 6.43 -11.20
CA ALA A 314 4.48 5.87 -11.53
C ALA A 314 4.43 4.77 -12.62
N ARG A 315 3.28 4.11 -12.78
CA ARG A 315 3.06 3.07 -13.80
C ARG A 315 2.67 3.63 -15.17
N LEU A 316 2.45 4.95 -15.26
CA LEU A 316 2.02 5.66 -16.47
C LEU A 316 3.22 6.34 -17.12
N GLY A 317 3.60 5.90 -18.33
CA GLY A 317 4.83 6.35 -18.98
C GLY A 317 4.91 7.87 -19.16
N PHE A 318 3.79 8.50 -19.53
CA PHE A 318 3.70 9.95 -19.75
C PHE A 318 3.76 10.79 -18.46
N LEU A 319 3.60 10.18 -17.27
CA LEU A 319 3.72 10.87 -15.98
C LEU A 319 5.08 10.67 -15.30
N LYS A 320 5.99 9.90 -15.91
CA LYS A 320 7.27 9.54 -15.31
C LYS A 320 8.09 10.76 -14.88
N GLU A 321 8.11 11.82 -15.68
CA GLU A 321 8.82 13.06 -15.37
C GLU A 321 8.21 13.80 -14.17
N SER A 322 6.90 14.03 -14.17
CA SER A 322 6.19 14.65 -13.03
C SER A 322 6.35 13.86 -11.74
N VAL A 323 6.26 12.52 -11.82
CA VAL A 323 6.49 11.64 -10.65
C VAL A 323 7.91 11.78 -10.15
N ASN A 324 8.92 11.73 -11.02
CA ASN A 324 10.32 11.91 -10.64
C ASN A 324 10.56 13.27 -9.98
N ASN A 325 10.04 14.36 -10.58
CA ASN A 325 10.11 15.70 -10.00
C ASN A 325 9.47 15.75 -8.61
N LYS A 326 8.38 15.00 -8.40
CA LYS A 326 7.69 14.92 -7.10
C LYS A 326 8.45 14.13 -6.05
N LEU A 327 9.24 13.14 -6.47
CA LEU A 327 10.08 12.31 -5.60
C LEU A 327 11.41 12.97 -5.21
N GLN A 328 11.74 14.15 -5.77
CA GLN A 328 12.86 14.99 -5.35
C GLN A 328 12.61 15.64 -3.98
N LEU A 329 12.52 14.80 -2.95
CA LEU A 329 12.17 15.16 -1.58
C LEU A 329 13.42 15.21 -0.68
N PRO A 330 13.36 15.89 0.48
CA PRO A 330 14.35 15.74 1.53
C PRO A 330 14.48 14.27 1.97
N LEU A 331 15.68 13.86 2.37
CA LEU A 331 15.98 12.46 2.67
C LEU A 331 15.04 11.84 3.73
N LYS A 332 14.77 12.58 4.81
CA LYS A 332 13.82 12.18 5.85
C LYS A 332 12.41 11.92 5.30
N GLU A 333 11.94 12.74 4.35
CA GLU A 333 10.64 12.54 3.70
C GLU A 333 10.66 11.30 2.78
N MET A 334 11.77 11.04 2.08
CA MET A 334 11.92 9.85 1.24
C MET A 334 11.87 8.55 2.04
N LEU A 335 12.51 8.51 3.22
CA LEU A 335 12.47 7.36 4.12
C LEU A 335 11.05 7.10 4.64
N LEU A 336 10.36 8.14 5.11
CA LEU A 336 8.96 8.03 5.53
C LEU A 336 8.05 7.53 4.40
N LEU A 337 8.29 7.97 3.16
CA LEU A 337 7.54 7.52 1.99
C LEU A 337 7.77 6.03 1.72
N LYS A 338 9.03 5.59 1.79
CA LYS A 338 9.43 4.18 1.63
C LYS A 338 8.78 3.30 2.70
N ASP A 339 8.81 3.72 3.96
CA ASP A 339 8.17 3.04 5.08
C ASP A 339 6.66 2.93 4.92
N CYS A 340 6.00 4.01 4.50
CA CYS A 340 4.56 4.02 4.23
C CYS A 340 4.21 3.01 3.12
N CYS A 341 4.98 2.98 2.04
CA CYS A 341 4.75 2.05 0.92
C CYS A 341 4.91 0.59 1.35
N ARG A 342 5.97 0.27 2.11
CA ARG A 342 6.25 -1.10 2.58
C ARG A 342 5.25 -1.57 3.63
N ASN A 343 5.04 -0.79 4.68
CA ASN A 343 4.31 -1.23 5.88
C ASN A 343 2.80 -1.04 5.74
N GLN A 344 2.34 0.05 5.13
CA GLN A 344 0.91 0.37 5.08
C GLN A 344 0.27 -0.09 3.77
N LEU A 345 0.92 0.17 2.63
CA LEU A 345 0.38 -0.16 1.31
C LEU A 345 0.83 -1.53 0.79
N LYS A 346 1.86 -2.14 1.39
CA LYS A 346 2.45 -3.42 0.96
C LYS A 346 2.83 -3.43 -0.52
N ASP A 347 3.32 -2.29 -1.03
CA ASP A 347 3.70 -2.11 -2.42
C ASP A 347 5.19 -1.72 -2.49
N SER A 348 6.01 -2.62 -3.05
CA SER A 348 7.45 -2.42 -3.23
C SER A 348 7.82 -1.81 -4.59
N SER A 349 6.85 -1.48 -5.45
CA SER A 349 7.14 -0.95 -6.79
C SER A 349 7.83 0.42 -6.78
N ILE A 350 7.69 1.18 -5.69
CA ILE A 350 8.36 2.48 -5.55
C ILE A 350 9.85 2.35 -5.26
N ASP A 351 10.31 1.21 -4.75
CA ASP A 351 11.71 1.01 -4.37
C ASP A 351 12.63 1.22 -5.58
N GLY A 352 12.20 0.82 -6.79
CA GLY A 352 12.94 1.04 -8.03
C GLY A 352 13.08 2.52 -8.43
N LEU A 353 12.17 3.39 -7.98
CA LEU A 353 12.21 4.84 -8.26
C LEU A 353 12.96 5.61 -7.16
N ILE A 354 12.77 5.21 -5.90
CA ILE A 354 13.38 5.87 -4.74
C ILE A 354 14.87 5.50 -4.61
N LYS A 355 15.25 4.25 -4.90
CA LYS A 355 16.63 3.78 -4.68
C LYS A 355 17.69 4.60 -5.42
N PRO A 356 17.56 4.92 -6.72
CA PRO A 356 18.53 5.77 -7.41
C PRO A 356 18.65 7.17 -6.79
N LEU A 357 17.53 7.75 -6.35
CA LEU A 357 17.50 9.07 -5.71
C LEU A 357 18.14 9.06 -4.32
N LEU A 358 17.97 7.97 -3.56
CA LEU A 358 18.66 7.78 -2.29
C LEU A 358 20.16 7.66 -2.49
N GLU A 359 20.60 6.88 -3.50
CA GLU A 359 22.02 6.74 -3.83
C GLU A 359 22.69 8.07 -4.20
N GLU A 360 21.99 8.94 -4.94
CA GLU A 360 22.47 10.28 -5.27
C GLU A 360 22.65 11.17 -4.02
N LYS A 361 21.85 10.96 -2.98
CA LYS A 361 21.88 11.76 -1.75
C LYS A 361 22.87 11.27 -0.69
N ILE A 362 23.34 10.02 -0.77
CA ILE A 362 24.32 9.46 0.19
C ILE A 362 25.50 10.41 0.46
N PRO A 363 26.18 11.00 -0.55
CA PRO A 363 27.36 11.82 -0.30
C PRO A 363 27.08 13.13 0.44
N GLN A 364 25.82 13.61 0.43
CA GLN A 364 25.41 14.87 1.04
C GLN A 364 24.69 14.67 2.38
N ALA A 365 24.35 13.42 2.73
CA ALA A 365 23.62 13.09 3.93
C ALA A 365 24.48 13.27 5.19
N ASN A 366 23.86 13.68 6.30
CA ASN A 366 24.53 13.73 7.60
C ASN A 366 24.60 12.33 8.25
N PHE A 367 25.30 12.23 9.37
CA PHE A 367 25.48 10.95 10.07
C PHE A 367 24.14 10.28 10.46
N ASP A 368 23.21 11.02 11.06
CA ASP A 368 21.92 10.48 11.52
C ASP A 368 21.06 9.98 10.34
N GLU A 369 21.11 10.74 9.24
CA GLU A 369 20.46 10.39 7.98
C GLU A 369 21.02 9.10 7.38
N LEU A 370 22.35 8.96 7.29
CA LEU A 370 23.00 7.74 6.82
C LEU A 370 22.70 6.54 7.73
N LEU A 371 22.67 6.76 9.06
CA LEU A 371 22.34 5.73 10.02
C LEU A 371 20.90 5.23 9.82
N SER A 372 19.95 6.15 9.64
CA SER A 372 18.55 5.79 9.38
C SER A 372 18.37 5.01 8.07
N MET A 373 19.14 5.35 7.02
CA MET A 373 19.14 4.59 5.76
C MET A 373 19.72 3.19 5.93
N TYR A 374 20.79 3.06 6.72
CA TYR A 374 21.49 1.79 6.94
C TYR A 374 20.63 0.78 7.71
N LEU A 375 19.88 1.27 8.72
CA LEU A 375 19.01 0.46 9.56
C LEU A 375 17.75 -0.04 8.84
N ASP A 376 17.41 0.48 7.65
CA ASP A 376 16.29 0.05 6.80
C ASP A 376 16.61 -1.23 5.95
N GLU A 377 17.64 -1.98 6.35
CA GLU A 377 18.01 -3.34 5.90
C GLU A 377 18.14 -3.58 4.37
N ASP A 378 18.42 -2.55 3.55
CA ASP A 378 18.76 -2.76 2.12
C ASP A 378 20.25 -3.08 1.96
N SER A 379 20.59 -4.38 1.96
CA SER A 379 21.97 -4.87 1.85
C SER A 379 22.83 -4.22 0.76
N LEU A 380 22.25 -3.88 -0.40
CA LEU A 380 22.98 -3.26 -1.51
C LEU A 380 23.24 -1.77 -1.28
N LEU A 381 22.29 -1.08 -0.66
CA LEU A 381 22.46 0.33 -0.29
C LEU A 381 23.45 0.45 0.88
N ASN A 382 23.42 -0.50 1.82
CA ASN A 382 24.30 -0.53 2.99
C ASN A 382 25.78 -0.58 2.58
N GLU A 383 26.15 -1.37 1.57
CA GLU A 383 27.53 -1.40 1.06
C GLU A 383 28.00 -0.02 0.52
N LYS A 384 27.08 0.77 -0.05
CA LYS A 384 27.40 2.15 -0.51
C LYS A 384 27.43 3.16 0.63
N ILE A 385 26.65 2.95 1.68
CA ILE A 385 26.56 3.85 2.85
C ILE A 385 27.77 3.70 3.78
N LYS A 386 28.27 2.47 3.99
CA LYS A 386 29.41 2.16 4.88
C LYS A 386 30.59 3.16 4.81
N PRO A 387 31.17 3.48 3.64
CA PRO A 387 32.31 4.40 3.58
C PRO A 387 31.96 5.82 4.06
N TYR A 388 30.73 6.29 3.82
CA TYR A 388 30.29 7.61 4.27
C TYR A 388 29.97 7.64 5.76
N LEU A 389 29.47 6.54 6.33
CA LEU A 389 29.37 6.38 7.78
C LEU A 389 30.76 6.42 8.43
N GLU A 390 31.74 5.74 7.84
CA GLU A 390 33.14 5.77 8.33
C GLU A 390 33.75 7.18 8.26
N GLU A 391 33.45 7.94 7.20
CA GLU A 391 33.90 9.33 7.08
C GLU A 391 33.22 10.25 8.11
N LYS A 392 31.91 10.10 8.30
CA LYS A 392 31.08 11.02 9.09
C LYS A 392 30.96 10.66 10.57
N ILE A 393 31.41 9.48 11.01
CA ILE A 393 31.41 9.08 12.43
C ILE A 393 32.27 9.99 13.32
N ALA A 394 33.17 10.79 12.71
CA ALA A 394 33.95 11.78 13.43
C ALA A 394 33.13 13.05 13.78
N GLU A 395 32.02 13.33 13.10
CA GLU A 395 31.19 14.52 13.29
C GLU A 395 30.39 14.51 14.62
N PRO A 396 29.72 13.41 15.04
CA PRO A 396 28.96 13.37 16.28
C PRO A 396 29.79 13.68 17.54
N SER A 397 29.16 14.28 18.56
CA SER A 397 29.81 14.51 19.86
C SER A 397 29.97 13.20 20.64
N LEU A 398 30.82 13.21 21.68
CA LEU A 398 31.00 12.06 22.56
C LEU A 398 29.67 11.64 23.20
N GLU A 399 28.84 12.60 23.62
CA GLU A 399 27.52 12.35 24.22
C GLU A 399 26.56 11.70 23.21
N ASN A 400 26.56 12.16 21.96
CA ASN A 400 25.72 11.57 20.91
C ASN A 400 26.16 10.14 20.58
N LEU A 401 27.47 9.86 20.48
CA LEU A 401 27.97 8.50 20.25
C LEU A 401 27.59 7.54 21.39
N ILE A 402 27.59 8.02 22.63
CA ILE A 402 27.13 7.25 23.79
C ILE A 402 25.64 6.94 23.68
N GLY A 403 24.81 7.93 23.33
CA GLY A 403 23.36 7.73 23.15
C GLY A 403 23.02 6.73 22.04
N LEU A 404 23.77 6.72 20.93
CA LEU A 404 23.55 5.78 19.84
C LEU A 404 23.70 4.31 20.26
N LEU A 405 24.56 4.01 21.24
CA LEU A 405 24.73 2.64 21.78
C LEU A 405 23.47 2.13 22.51
N GLU A 406 22.56 3.01 22.92
CA GLU A 406 21.28 2.66 23.56
C GLU A 406 20.22 2.22 22.55
N GLU A 407 20.18 2.88 21.39
CA GLU A 407 19.12 2.72 20.41
C GLU A 407 19.53 1.74 19.30
N ASN A 408 19.09 0.47 19.44
CA ASN A 408 18.94 -0.50 18.34
C ASN A 408 20.19 -1.01 17.59
N LEU A 409 21.41 -0.70 18.04
CA LEU A 409 22.65 -1.15 17.39
C LEU A 409 23.13 -2.57 17.73
N GLU A 410 22.48 -3.25 18.68
CA GLU A 410 22.90 -4.57 19.16
C GLU A 410 22.89 -5.69 18.10
N LYS A 411 22.39 -5.41 16.89
CA LYS A 411 22.21 -6.39 15.82
C LYS A 411 23.20 -6.23 14.65
N ASP A 412 23.96 -5.13 14.59
CA ASP A 412 24.88 -4.88 13.48
C ASP A 412 26.34 -4.74 13.96
N LYS A 413 27.15 -5.76 13.64
CA LYS A 413 28.56 -5.84 14.02
C LYS A 413 29.41 -4.71 13.42
N PHE A 414 29.08 -4.22 12.23
CA PHE A 414 29.82 -3.14 11.60
C PHE A 414 29.61 -1.82 12.35
N LEU A 415 28.36 -1.49 12.68
CA LEU A 415 28.06 -0.27 13.45
C LEU A 415 28.64 -0.32 14.86
N GLU A 416 28.57 -1.48 15.53
CA GLU A 416 29.20 -1.69 16.84
C GLU A 416 30.70 -1.41 16.79
N GLU A 417 31.43 -2.04 15.85
CA GLU A 417 32.88 -1.81 15.71
C GLU A 417 33.22 -0.36 15.32
N LEU A 418 32.42 0.26 14.46
CA LEU A 418 32.64 1.62 13.97
C LEU A 418 32.50 2.66 15.10
N ILE A 419 31.41 2.55 15.87
CA ILE A 419 31.13 3.47 16.98
C ILE A 419 32.15 3.27 18.10
N GLU A 420 32.51 2.02 18.43
CA GLU A 420 33.54 1.75 19.44
C GLU A 420 34.89 2.40 19.10
N ARG A 421 35.34 2.31 17.84
CA ARG A 421 36.60 2.93 17.40
C ARG A 421 36.56 4.45 17.50
N SER A 422 35.48 5.08 17.03
CA SER A 422 35.33 6.55 17.10
C SER A 422 35.24 7.05 18.55
N LEU A 423 34.50 6.33 19.38
CA LEU A 423 34.34 6.62 20.80
C LEU A 423 35.66 6.51 21.55
N GLN A 424 36.47 5.47 21.28
CA GLN A 424 37.82 5.35 21.84
C GLN A 424 38.70 6.55 21.47
N ALA A 425 38.68 6.97 20.21
CA ALA A 425 39.46 8.12 19.74
C ALA A 425 39.03 9.40 20.46
N LYS A 426 37.71 9.68 20.53
CA LYS A 426 37.19 10.87 21.22
C LYS A 426 37.45 10.86 22.72
N ILE A 427 37.38 9.71 23.38
CA ILE A 427 37.74 9.58 24.81
C ILE A 427 39.23 9.90 25.02
N ASN A 428 40.10 9.44 24.12
CA ASN A 428 41.55 9.67 24.23
C ASN A 428 41.94 11.15 24.08
N GLU A 429 41.13 11.92 23.35
CA GLU A 429 41.32 13.35 23.07
C GLU A 429 40.45 14.28 23.93
N ALA A 430 39.49 13.74 24.70
CA ALA A 430 38.54 14.50 25.49
C ALA A 430 39.19 15.21 26.68
N SER A 431 38.70 16.41 27.00
CA SER A 431 39.07 17.12 28.23
C SER A 431 38.52 16.40 29.47
N LEU A 432 39.10 16.70 30.64
CA LEU A 432 38.62 16.16 31.91
C LEU A 432 37.12 16.41 32.13
N ASP A 433 36.61 17.61 31.85
CA ASP A 433 35.17 17.91 31.97
C ASP A 433 34.32 16.99 31.09
N LYS A 434 34.74 16.78 29.84
CA LYS A 434 34.02 15.94 28.89
C LYS A 434 34.04 14.47 29.26
N LEU A 435 35.15 13.98 29.85
CA LEU A 435 35.24 12.62 30.38
C LEU A 435 34.32 12.40 31.58
N LEU A 436 34.23 13.39 32.48
CA LEU A 436 33.34 13.31 33.64
C LEU A 436 31.86 13.38 33.24
N GLU A 437 31.50 14.25 32.29
CA GLU A 437 30.16 14.31 31.69
C GLU A 437 29.79 12.97 31.02
N ALA A 438 30.69 12.42 30.19
CA ALA A 438 30.49 11.14 29.53
C ALA A 438 30.30 9.97 30.51
N ARG A 439 31.03 9.99 31.64
CA ARG A 439 30.88 8.99 32.70
C ARG A 439 29.53 9.07 33.39
N GLN A 440 29.08 10.29 33.72
CA GLN A 440 27.77 10.50 34.31
C GLN A 440 26.68 9.95 33.40
N LEU A 441 26.79 10.16 32.08
CA LEU A 441 25.88 9.57 31.11
C LEU A 441 25.89 8.05 31.21
N VAL A 442 27.04 7.38 31.12
CA VAL A 442 27.11 5.89 31.11
C VAL A 442 26.62 5.21 32.38
N SER A 443 26.60 5.91 33.52
CA SER A 443 26.03 5.37 34.76
C SER A 443 24.55 4.93 34.62
N TRP A 444 23.81 5.54 33.68
CA TRP A 444 22.38 5.31 33.43
C TRP A 444 22.06 4.20 32.40
N TYR A 445 23.06 3.54 31.79
CA TYR A 445 22.86 2.63 30.64
C TYR A 445 22.91 1.12 30.99
N PRO A 446 22.38 0.22 30.12
CA PRO A 446 22.39 -1.24 30.31
C PRO A 446 23.80 -1.86 30.45
N LEU A 447 23.91 -2.94 31.24
CA LEU A 447 25.18 -3.52 31.74
C LEU A 447 26.19 -4.00 30.68
N LYS A 448 25.77 -4.38 29.47
CA LYS A 448 26.61 -5.14 28.51
C LYS A 448 27.82 -4.34 27.99
N HIS A 449 27.64 -3.06 27.70
CA HIS A 449 28.71 -2.17 27.21
C HIS A 449 29.27 -1.25 28.32
N LYS A 450 28.59 -1.20 29.46
CA LYS A 450 28.93 -0.35 30.61
C LYS A 450 30.33 -0.63 31.16
N THR A 451 30.67 -1.88 31.43
CA THR A 451 31.99 -2.24 31.99
C THR A 451 33.14 -1.84 31.07
N ARG A 452 33.03 -2.16 29.78
CA ARG A 452 34.07 -1.84 28.80
C ARG A 452 34.25 -0.34 28.63
N PHE A 453 33.16 0.43 28.63
CA PHE A 453 33.23 1.89 28.55
C PHE A 453 33.79 2.53 29.82
N GLU A 454 33.39 2.03 30.99
CA GLU A 454 33.93 2.47 32.28
C GLU A 454 35.44 2.27 32.34
N ASP A 455 35.95 1.15 31.82
CA ASP A 455 37.40 0.88 31.72
C ASP A 455 38.11 1.88 30.79
N LEU A 456 37.51 2.23 29.64
CA LEU A 456 38.08 3.20 28.70
C LEU A 456 38.16 4.61 29.30
N ILE A 457 37.07 5.07 29.93
CA ILE A 457 37.07 6.36 30.62
C ILE A 457 38.07 6.33 31.78
N GLN A 458 38.07 5.27 32.58
CA GLN A 458 38.99 5.16 33.72
C GLN A 458 40.44 5.24 33.24
N THR A 459 40.77 4.56 32.14
CA THR A 459 42.10 4.62 31.53
C THR A 459 42.46 6.03 31.06
N ALA A 460 41.50 6.76 30.46
CA ALA A 460 41.72 8.14 30.02
C ALA A 460 41.91 9.11 31.19
N LEU A 461 41.18 8.92 32.30
CA LEU A 461 41.28 9.75 33.50
C LEU A 461 42.68 9.70 34.17
N ILE A 462 43.46 8.64 33.94
CA ILE A 462 44.84 8.52 34.44
C ILE A 462 45.71 9.71 33.98
N LYS A 463 45.48 10.22 32.76
CA LYS A 463 46.22 11.38 32.24
C LYS A 463 45.96 12.68 33.02
N TYR A 464 44.86 12.72 33.78
CA TYR A 464 44.35 13.90 34.48
C TYR A 464 44.43 13.77 36.00
N VAL A 465 45.20 12.82 36.53
CA VAL A 465 45.31 12.58 37.99
C VAL A 465 45.63 13.87 38.75
N GLN A 466 46.62 14.64 38.26
CA GLN A 466 47.01 15.89 38.92
C GLN A 466 45.90 16.96 38.83
N ASP A 467 45.28 17.13 37.66
CA ASP A 467 44.17 18.09 37.47
C ASP A 467 42.96 17.74 38.35
N ILE A 468 42.68 16.45 38.56
CA ILE A 468 41.62 15.97 39.45
C ILE A 468 41.93 16.37 40.90
N VAL A 469 43.17 16.16 41.36
CA VAL A 469 43.61 16.54 42.71
C VAL A 469 43.52 18.05 42.90
N ASP A 470 43.97 18.83 41.91
CA ASP A 470 43.94 20.29 41.96
C ASP A 470 42.51 20.84 41.95
N ARG A 471 41.60 20.24 41.18
CA ARG A 471 40.17 20.59 41.20
C ARG A 471 39.52 20.30 42.56
N PHE A 472 39.81 19.14 43.14
CA PHE A 472 39.33 18.81 44.48
C PHE A 472 39.80 19.83 45.51
N ARG A 473 41.08 20.20 45.48
CA ARG A 473 41.65 21.23 46.35
C ARG A 473 40.94 22.58 46.21
N GLN A 474 40.66 22.99 44.98
CA GLN A 474 40.06 24.29 44.66
C GLN A 474 38.53 24.34 44.85
N SER A 475 37.92 23.35 45.47
CA SER A 475 36.47 23.30 45.63
C SER A 475 35.91 24.51 46.39
N SER A 476 34.98 25.22 45.76
CA SER A 476 34.49 26.53 46.22
C SER A 476 33.07 26.52 46.79
N SER A 477 32.37 25.39 46.73
CA SER A 477 31.04 25.19 47.33
C SER A 477 30.85 23.73 47.72
N TYR A 478 29.91 23.44 48.63
CA TYR A 478 29.60 22.06 49.04
C TYR A 478 29.32 21.15 47.85
N ARG A 479 28.46 21.57 46.90
CA ARG A 479 28.15 20.78 45.70
C ARG A 479 29.37 20.57 44.80
N ASN A 480 30.24 21.57 44.69
CA ASN A 480 31.48 21.45 43.93
C ASN A 480 32.49 20.51 44.58
N ALA A 481 32.58 20.50 45.92
CA ALA A 481 33.39 19.55 46.66
C ALA A 481 32.93 18.10 46.48
N GLU A 482 31.62 17.86 46.52
CA GLU A 482 31.06 16.53 46.27
C GLU A 482 31.38 16.05 44.85
N ASN A 483 31.12 16.90 43.86
CA ASN A 483 31.40 16.58 42.45
C ASN A 483 32.90 16.36 42.17
N ASN A 484 33.80 17.09 42.85
CA ASN A 484 35.24 16.94 42.65
C ASN A 484 35.85 15.81 43.49
N ALA A 485 35.16 15.34 44.54
CA ALA A 485 35.60 14.20 45.33
C ALA A 485 35.38 12.88 44.58
N GLU A 486 34.27 12.75 43.85
CA GLU A 486 33.91 11.52 43.13
C GLU A 486 35.01 11.00 42.19
N PRO A 487 35.64 11.84 41.32
CA PRO A 487 36.68 11.39 40.41
C PRO A 487 37.91 10.74 41.08
N LEU A 488 38.20 11.09 42.34
CA LEU A 488 39.31 10.51 43.10
C LEU A 488 39.17 8.98 43.25
N VAL A 489 37.94 8.47 43.32
CA VAL A 489 37.65 7.04 43.45
C VAL A 489 38.06 6.25 42.22
N TYR A 490 38.15 6.91 41.06
CA TYR A 490 38.47 6.29 39.77
C TYR A 490 39.97 6.30 39.46
N VAL A 491 40.70 7.29 39.98
CA VAL A 491 42.14 7.42 39.80
C VAL A 491 42.95 6.93 41.01
N PHE A 492 42.31 6.33 42.01
CA PHE A 492 42.93 6.02 43.30
C PHE A 492 44.17 5.11 43.19
N ASP A 493 44.18 4.17 42.24
CA ASP A 493 45.30 3.26 41.96
C ASP A 493 46.55 3.99 41.44
N TYR A 494 46.38 5.22 40.96
CA TYR A 494 47.42 6.03 40.30
C TYR A 494 47.82 7.26 41.13
N LEU A 495 47.25 7.42 42.32
CA LEU A 495 47.63 8.49 43.24
C LEU A 495 48.97 8.16 43.92
N SER A 496 49.92 9.09 43.84
CA SER A 496 51.16 9.04 44.62
C SER A 496 50.92 9.33 46.11
N ASP A 497 51.85 8.91 46.97
CA ASP A 497 51.77 9.16 48.41
C ASP A 497 51.61 10.66 48.74
N THR A 498 52.29 11.54 48.00
CA THR A 498 52.21 13.00 48.19
C THR A 498 50.84 13.55 47.78
N GLN A 499 50.22 13.01 46.73
CA GLN A 499 48.87 13.37 46.32
C GLN A 499 47.83 12.86 47.34
N TRP A 500 48.01 11.66 47.89
CA TRP A 500 47.20 11.16 48.99
C TRP A 500 47.27 12.06 50.22
N GLU A 501 48.47 12.44 50.65
CA GLU A 501 48.64 13.38 51.76
C GLU A 501 47.94 14.71 51.47
N THR A 502 48.08 15.24 50.26
CA THR A 502 47.42 16.49 49.83
C THR A 502 45.90 16.38 49.89
N ILE A 503 45.30 15.31 49.35
CA ILE A 503 43.84 15.07 49.37
C ILE A 503 43.34 15.01 50.82
N LEU A 504 44.03 14.26 51.68
CA LEU A 504 43.64 14.08 53.08
C LEU A 504 43.81 15.36 53.90
N GLU A 505 44.80 16.20 53.58
CA GLU A 505 44.98 17.50 54.21
C GLU A 505 43.92 18.51 53.77
N GLU A 506 43.64 18.60 52.47
CA GLU A 506 42.66 19.55 51.91
C GLU A 506 41.24 19.22 52.36
N PHE A 507 40.93 17.95 52.65
CA PHE A 507 39.68 17.57 53.31
C PHE A 507 39.43 18.37 54.60
N TRP A 508 40.48 18.73 55.35
CA TRP A 508 40.36 19.53 56.58
C TRP A 508 40.55 21.03 56.34
N ASN A 509 41.47 21.40 55.44
CA ASN A 509 41.85 22.79 55.24
C ASN A 509 40.82 23.58 54.42
N ASN A 510 39.98 22.89 53.65
CA ASN A 510 38.90 23.49 52.89
C ASN A 510 37.54 23.24 53.56
N ASN A 511 36.97 24.28 54.17
CA ASN A 511 35.66 24.22 54.84
C ASN A 511 34.51 23.76 53.92
N GLN A 512 34.63 23.97 52.60
CA GLN A 512 33.62 23.54 51.62
C GLN A 512 33.69 22.02 51.35
N ILE A 513 34.86 21.40 51.54
CA ILE A 513 35.03 19.95 51.40
C ILE A 513 34.63 19.25 52.68
N TYR A 514 35.19 19.72 53.78
CA TYR A 514 34.97 19.18 55.11
C TYR A 514 33.50 19.09 55.52
N ARG A 515 32.71 20.13 55.20
CA ARG A 515 31.29 20.23 55.58
C ARG A 515 30.34 19.70 54.50
N ALA A 516 30.85 19.18 53.39
CA ALA A 516 30.02 18.57 52.37
C ALA A 516 29.60 17.16 52.81
N ASN A 517 28.30 16.88 52.82
CA ASN A 517 27.73 15.67 53.43
C ASN A 517 28.18 14.37 52.73
N ASN A 518 28.40 14.42 51.42
CA ASN A 518 28.80 13.24 50.64
C ASN A 518 30.32 13.03 50.56
N CYS A 519 31.15 14.02 50.91
CA CYS A 519 32.61 13.85 50.89
C CYS A 519 33.10 12.73 51.85
N PRO A 520 32.61 12.61 53.10
CA PRO A 520 32.95 11.49 53.98
C PRO A 520 32.59 10.11 53.42
N ILE A 521 31.50 10.01 52.65
CA ILE A 521 31.08 8.76 51.98
C ILE A 521 32.12 8.37 50.93
N THR A 522 32.53 9.33 50.09
CA THR A 522 33.59 9.13 49.09
C THR A 522 34.92 8.71 49.74
N PHE A 523 35.28 9.34 50.86
CA PHE A 523 36.50 9.00 51.60
C PHE A 523 36.42 7.61 52.24
N SER A 524 35.23 7.16 52.62
CA SER A 524 35.01 5.79 53.11
C SER A 524 35.27 4.76 52.00
N LEU A 525 34.85 5.07 50.77
CA LEU A 525 35.14 4.25 49.59
C LEU A 525 36.64 4.25 49.26
N LEU A 526 37.28 5.43 49.26
CA LEU A 526 38.72 5.57 49.04
C LEU A 526 39.53 4.78 50.07
N PHE A 527 39.14 4.84 51.35
CA PHE A 527 39.78 4.07 52.42
C PHE A 527 39.66 2.57 52.19
N LYS A 528 38.44 2.06 51.96
CA LYS A 528 38.21 0.63 51.68
C LYS A 528 39.04 0.14 50.49
N LYS A 529 39.05 0.92 49.40
CA LYS A 529 39.83 0.62 48.19
C LYS A 529 41.34 0.63 48.47
N SER A 530 41.84 1.63 49.19
CA SER A 530 43.27 1.74 49.56
C SER A 530 43.73 0.56 50.43
N VAL A 531 42.91 0.11 51.38
CA VAL A 531 43.22 -1.07 52.22
C VAL A 531 43.15 -2.35 51.40
N ALA A 532 42.14 -2.52 50.55
CA ALA A 532 41.99 -3.69 49.69
C ALA A 532 43.17 -3.84 48.71
N LEU A 533 43.63 -2.74 48.12
CA LEU A 533 44.75 -2.74 47.17
C LEU A 533 46.08 -3.12 47.84
N ASN A 534 46.35 -2.55 49.01
CA ASN A 534 47.67 -2.68 49.66
C ASN A 534 47.73 -3.76 50.76
N GLY A 535 46.60 -4.39 51.08
CA GLY A 535 46.48 -5.36 52.17
C GLY A 535 46.65 -4.79 53.59
N SER A 536 46.92 -3.49 53.74
CA SER A 536 47.06 -2.79 55.03
C SER A 536 46.71 -1.31 54.93
N VAL A 537 46.41 -0.69 56.08
CA VAL A 537 46.22 0.75 56.22
C VAL A 537 47.54 1.47 55.90
N GLN A 538 47.51 2.40 54.96
CA GLN A 538 48.69 3.14 54.51
C GLN A 538 49.08 4.27 55.49
N PRO A 539 50.38 4.65 55.56
CA PRO A 539 50.88 5.62 56.54
C PRO A 539 50.16 6.98 56.50
N TYR A 540 49.80 7.46 55.32
CA TYR A 540 49.13 8.75 55.10
C TYR A 540 47.71 8.80 55.71
N TRP A 541 47.06 7.66 55.98
CA TRP A 541 45.77 7.62 56.68
C TRP A 541 45.90 7.82 58.20
N LEU A 542 47.08 7.57 58.80
CA LEU A 542 47.25 7.64 60.26
C LEU A 542 47.16 9.08 60.81
N PRO A 543 47.78 10.11 60.18
CA PRO A 543 47.56 11.51 60.56
C PRO A 543 46.10 11.94 60.37
N PHE A 544 45.48 11.52 59.26
CA PHE A 544 44.07 11.81 58.98
C PHE A 544 43.14 11.24 60.05
N ARG A 545 43.33 9.97 60.43
CA ARG A 545 42.60 9.30 61.52
C ARG A 545 42.71 10.06 62.84
N LYS A 546 43.92 10.49 63.22
CA LYS A 546 44.12 11.25 64.48
C LYS A 546 43.31 12.55 64.49
N LYS A 547 43.26 13.26 63.36
CA LYS A 547 42.43 14.47 63.20
C LYS A 547 40.94 14.13 63.23
N LEU A 548 40.53 13.05 62.55
CA LEU A 548 39.13 12.59 62.49
C LEU A 548 38.59 12.15 63.86
N ASN A 549 39.37 11.40 64.65
CA ASN A 549 39.01 11.03 66.02
C ASN A 549 38.77 12.25 66.90
N LYS A 550 39.71 13.21 66.90
CA LYS A 550 39.57 14.46 67.65
C LYS A 550 38.34 15.25 67.21
N TYR A 551 38.02 15.23 65.92
CA TYR A 551 36.83 15.89 65.40
C TYR A 551 35.53 15.22 65.89
N CYS A 552 35.40 13.90 65.73
CA CYS A 552 34.23 13.16 66.20
C CYS A 552 34.03 13.30 67.72
N ASP A 553 35.11 13.26 68.50
CA ASP A 553 35.05 13.46 69.96
C ASP A 553 34.54 14.87 70.31
N ASN A 554 35.02 15.90 69.60
CA ASN A 554 34.58 17.28 69.79
C ASN A 554 33.12 17.51 69.33
N LEU A 555 32.65 16.81 68.30
CA LEU A 555 31.26 16.87 67.87
C LEU A 555 30.33 16.27 68.91
N LYS A 556 30.64 15.06 69.41
CA LYS A 556 29.88 14.38 70.46
C LYS A 556 29.76 15.21 71.74
N LEU A 557 30.77 16.02 72.04
CA LEU A 557 30.78 16.94 73.19
C LEU A 557 29.91 18.19 72.98
N ASN A 558 29.81 18.72 71.76
CA ASN A 558 29.21 20.03 71.49
C ASN A 558 27.84 20.00 70.81
N PHE A 559 27.54 18.97 70.02
CA PHE A 559 26.30 18.83 69.25
C PHE A 559 25.86 17.35 69.19
N PRO A 560 25.25 16.82 70.26
CA PRO A 560 24.92 15.40 70.37
C PRO A 560 23.91 14.90 69.33
N ASP A 561 23.06 15.81 68.82
CA ASP A 561 21.89 15.46 68.00
C ASP A 561 22.05 15.81 66.49
N ASP A 562 23.13 16.50 66.08
CA ASP A 562 23.29 17.08 64.71
C ASP A 562 24.58 16.63 63.98
N ALA A 563 25.22 15.53 64.42
CA ALA A 563 26.44 15.04 63.76
C ALA A 563 26.15 14.53 62.33
N PRO A 564 26.90 14.96 61.29
CA PRO A 564 26.76 14.37 59.96
C PRO A 564 27.15 12.88 60.04
N SER A 565 26.14 12.01 59.98
CA SER A 565 26.26 10.56 60.20
C SER A 565 27.40 9.93 59.40
N SER A 566 27.63 10.42 58.18
CA SER A 566 28.66 9.93 57.26
C SER A 566 30.11 10.11 57.78
N SER A 567 30.38 11.12 58.60
CA SER A 567 31.72 11.34 59.18
C SER A 567 32.02 10.40 60.35
N GLU A 568 31.01 10.06 61.15
CA GLU A 568 31.14 9.06 62.21
C GLU A 568 31.29 7.65 61.63
N GLU A 569 30.58 7.35 60.54
CA GLU A 569 30.72 6.10 59.78
C GLU A 569 32.14 5.94 59.23
N LEU A 570 32.69 6.99 58.59
CA LEU A 570 34.09 7.00 58.12
C LEU A 570 35.05 6.76 59.29
N ASN A 571 34.83 7.41 60.43
CA ASN A 571 35.71 7.27 61.59
C ASN A 571 35.66 5.85 62.19
N SER A 572 34.46 5.31 62.35
CA SER A 572 34.24 3.94 62.82
C SER A 572 34.92 2.93 61.89
N LEU A 573 34.75 3.11 60.58
CA LEU A 573 35.37 2.28 59.54
C LEU A 573 36.91 2.30 59.64
N ILE A 574 37.54 3.47 59.68
CA ILE A 574 39.00 3.57 59.78
C ILE A 574 39.51 2.97 61.09
N ASN A 575 38.82 3.20 62.21
CA ASN A 575 39.22 2.65 63.50
C ASN A 575 39.14 1.13 63.54
N SER A 576 38.09 0.51 62.97
CA SER A 576 37.93 -0.95 62.93
C SER A 576 39.14 -1.64 62.27
N HIS A 577 39.57 -1.17 61.10
CA HIS A 577 40.68 -1.77 60.35
C HIS A 577 42.06 -1.49 60.98
N CYS A 578 42.16 -0.45 61.80
CA CYS A 578 43.40 -0.17 62.51
C CYS A 578 43.52 -0.94 63.83
N LEU A 579 42.39 -1.35 64.43
CA LEU A 579 42.36 -2.13 65.68
C LEU A 579 42.53 -3.63 65.41
N GLU A 580 42.09 -4.14 64.26
CA GLU A 580 42.25 -5.55 63.82
C GLU A 580 43.70 -5.97 63.48
N LYS A 581 44.68 -5.06 63.51
CA LYS A 581 46.11 -5.33 63.26
C LYS A 581 47.06 -4.94 64.40
N GLN A 582 46.53 -4.75 65.61
CA GLN A 582 47.30 -4.89 66.85
C GLN A 582 47.16 -6.31 67.36
#